data_AF-A0A2T1CLH9-F1
#
_entry.id   AF-A0A2T1CLH9-F1
#
_cell.length_a   1.000
_cell.length_b   1.000
_cell.length_c   1.000
_cell.angle_alpha   90.00
_cell.angle_beta   90.00
_cell.angle_gamma   90.00
#
_symmetry.space_group_name_H-M   'P 1'
#
loop_
_entity.id
_entity.type
_entity.pdbx_description
1 polymer ?
#
loop_
_entity_poly.entity_id
_entity_poly.type
_entity_poly.pdbx_seq_one_letter_code
_entity_poly.pdbx_strand_id
1 'polypeptide(L)'
;MTWFDWFVKKTSQGYQKLTSEDVERIVHDFNKCLSRIQGIPEVLEEISFEEAISYFQSDRPGTPNVKKGAIIRQEHPEGQFLGQVFLDGNNNLVCRSNEIPYGRQLVAKKLDKKLIEVLGDGELIAVDLKAQESGGYEFPLPQDIVLELGEWLRNVVKLPEVIPTITYEDSIKYVNKLPEVIPIITYEDVIKYFITDRPNDSRIRKGAILREHHPQGYHLAQVFMDKNNQVVLSSNRVPYGRQLVAGQLDEELLEIFGNKKLIIVE
;
A
#
# COMPACT_ATOMS: atom_id res chain seq x y z
N MET A 1 4.88 22.21 18.68
CA MET A 1 6.01 22.11 17.74
C MET A 1 5.53 21.24 16.59
N THR A 2 5.22 21.81 15.43
CA THR A 2 4.56 21.08 14.35
C THR A 2 5.58 20.16 13.67
N TRP A 3 5.16 18.94 13.33
CA TRP A 3 6.00 17.93 12.68
C TRP A 3 6.63 18.44 11.35
N PHE A 4 6.05 19.49 10.77
CA PHE A 4 6.52 20.24 9.62
C PHE A 4 7.81 21.04 9.84
N ASP A 5 8.05 21.58 11.04
CA ASP A 5 9.29 22.28 11.38
C ASP A 5 10.50 21.34 11.27
N TRP A 6 10.28 20.04 11.44
CA TRP A 6 11.31 19.00 11.35
C TRP A 6 11.72 18.65 9.92
N PHE A 7 10.81 18.78 8.94
CA PHE A 7 11.11 18.59 7.53
C PHE A 7 11.91 19.76 6.95
N VAL A 8 11.64 20.99 7.41
CA VAL A 8 12.26 22.21 6.85
C VAL A 8 13.54 22.62 7.61
N LYS A 9 13.64 22.42 8.94
CA LYS A 9 14.81 22.88 9.74
C LYS A 9 16.10 22.09 9.55
N LYS A 10 16.09 20.94 8.87
CA LYS A 10 17.32 20.18 8.56
C LYS A 10 17.85 20.43 7.14
N THR A 11 17.44 21.54 6.51
CA THR A 11 17.96 21.96 5.20
C THR A 11 19.44 22.40 5.21
N SER A 12 20.10 22.45 6.36
CA SER A 12 21.49 22.95 6.49
C SER A 12 22.57 21.87 6.62
N GLN A 13 22.25 20.58 6.71
CA GLN A 13 23.28 19.55 6.87
C GLN A 13 23.01 18.33 5.98
N GLY A 14 23.57 18.37 4.77
CA GLY A 14 23.82 17.17 3.95
C GLY A 14 22.98 17.01 2.68
N TYR A 15 22.61 18.08 1.98
CA TYR A 15 22.06 17.96 0.62
C TYR A 15 23.19 17.58 -0.36
N GLN A 16 23.14 16.39 -0.95
CA GLN A 16 23.57 16.27 -2.34
C GLN A 16 22.44 16.91 -3.17
N LYS A 17 22.55 18.22 -3.36
CA LYS A 17 21.68 19.00 -4.25
C LYS A 17 21.79 18.36 -5.63
N LEU A 18 20.66 17.99 -6.25
CA LEU A 18 20.65 17.46 -7.61
C LEU A 18 21.46 18.40 -8.52
N THR A 19 22.35 17.83 -9.31
CA THR A 19 23.05 18.61 -10.35
C THR A 19 22.09 18.89 -11.50
N SER A 20 22.40 19.87 -12.35
CA SER A 20 21.61 20.10 -13.56
C SER A 20 21.57 18.85 -14.46
N GLU A 21 22.67 18.11 -14.53
CA GLU A 21 22.76 16.84 -15.26
C GLU A 21 21.83 15.76 -14.67
N ASP A 22 21.69 15.69 -13.34
CA ASP A 22 20.74 14.79 -12.70
C ASP A 22 19.29 15.16 -13.06
N VAL A 23 18.95 16.46 -13.03
CA VAL A 23 17.62 16.94 -13.39
C VAL A 23 17.28 16.59 -14.84
N GLU A 24 18.18 16.92 -15.77
CA GLU A 24 18.00 16.62 -17.20
C GLU A 24 17.84 15.11 -17.43
N ARG A 25 18.68 14.27 -16.80
CA ARG A 25 18.60 12.82 -16.91
C ARG A 25 17.27 12.28 -16.38
N ILE A 26 16.85 12.69 -15.17
CA ILE A 26 15.62 12.20 -14.55
C ILE A 26 14.39 12.59 -15.37
N VAL A 27 14.32 13.84 -15.83
CA VAL A 27 13.20 14.32 -16.66
C VAL A 27 13.18 13.59 -18.01
N HIS A 28 14.33 13.41 -18.65
CA HIS A 28 14.45 12.64 -19.88
C HIS A 28 13.97 11.19 -19.71
N ASP A 29 14.45 10.50 -18.69
CA ASP A 29 14.09 9.10 -18.43
C ASP A 29 12.62 8.94 -18.08
N PHE A 30 12.08 9.89 -17.30
CA PHE A 30 10.65 9.94 -16.99
C PHE A 30 9.80 10.13 -18.26
N ASN A 31 10.17 11.06 -19.14
CA ASN A 31 9.46 11.31 -20.39
C ASN A 31 9.50 10.11 -21.34
N LYS A 32 10.62 9.38 -21.39
CA LYS A 32 10.70 8.12 -22.12
C LYS A 32 9.68 7.10 -21.60
N CYS A 33 9.49 7.05 -20.29
CA CYS A 33 8.51 6.17 -19.65
C CYS A 33 7.06 6.63 -19.82
N LEU A 34 6.77 7.93 -19.96
CA LEU A 34 5.41 8.45 -20.19
C LEU A 34 4.71 7.76 -21.36
N SER A 35 5.43 7.56 -22.47
CA SER A 35 4.91 6.88 -23.67
C SER A 35 4.44 5.43 -23.43
N ARG A 36 4.91 4.81 -22.35
CA ARG A 36 4.62 3.43 -21.97
C ARG A 36 3.55 3.32 -20.88
N ILE A 37 3.18 4.44 -20.25
CA ILE A 37 2.20 4.47 -19.18
C ILE A 37 0.82 4.66 -19.81
N GLN A 38 0.06 3.57 -19.92
CA GLN A 38 -1.34 3.60 -20.32
C GLN A 38 -2.20 3.95 -19.09
N GLY A 39 -2.35 5.24 -18.80
CA GLY A 39 -3.21 5.73 -17.73
C GLY A 39 -3.63 7.17 -18.01
N ILE A 40 -4.90 7.49 -17.78
CA ILE A 40 -5.38 8.87 -17.78
C ILE A 40 -4.87 9.50 -16.48
N PRO A 41 -4.11 10.61 -16.53
CA PRO A 41 -3.68 11.30 -15.32
C PRO A 41 -4.89 11.73 -14.49
N GLU A 42 -4.82 11.55 -13.18
CA GLU A 42 -5.81 12.07 -12.26
C GLU A 42 -5.86 13.60 -12.36
N VAL A 43 -7.05 14.20 -12.49
CA VAL A 43 -7.19 15.67 -12.60
C VAL A 43 -7.71 16.24 -11.29
N LEU A 44 -6.92 17.11 -10.67
CA LEU A 44 -7.22 17.78 -9.40
C LEU A 44 -7.47 19.28 -9.63
N GLU A 45 -8.48 19.84 -8.95
CA GLU A 45 -8.71 21.29 -8.96
C GLU A 45 -7.54 22.06 -8.31
N GLU A 46 -7.01 21.53 -7.22
CA GLU A 46 -5.86 22.08 -6.52
C GLU A 46 -5.12 20.96 -5.79
N ILE A 47 -3.79 21.00 -5.76
CA ILE A 47 -2.97 20.11 -4.92
C ILE A 47 -2.18 20.95 -3.91
N SER A 48 -2.24 20.52 -2.65
CA SER A 48 -1.45 21.14 -1.58
C SER A 48 -0.04 20.57 -1.50
N PHE A 49 0.91 21.35 -0.98
CA PHE A 49 2.26 20.85 -0.68
C PHE A 49 2.20 19.65 0.27
N GLU A 50 1.33 19.69 1.27
CA GLU A 50 1.13 18.61 2.24
C GLU A 50 0.70 17.31 1.56
N GLU A 51 -0.27 17.38 0.64
CA GLU A 51 -0.76 16.24 -0.12
C GLU A 51 0.29 15.67 -1.08
N ALA A 52 1.02 16.56 -1.77
CA ALA A 52 2.11 16.17 -2.64
C ALA A 52 3.22 15.43 -1.88
N ILE A 53 3.54 15.88 -0.66
CA ILE A 53 4.56 15.22 0.18
C ILE A 53 4.02 13.95 0.86
N SER A 54 2.76 13.92 1.30
CA SER A 54 2.17 12.76 1.95
C SER A 54 2.17 11.54 1.05
N TYR A 55 1.99 11.74 -0.27
CA TYR A 55 2.11 10.69 -1.28
C TYR A 55 3.42 9.88 -1.15
N PHE A 56 4.57 10.54 -1.00
CA PHE A 56 5.85 9.83 -0.90
C PHE A 56 6.00 9.00 0.39
N GLN A 57 5.14 9.23 1.38
CA GLN A 57 5.09 8.45 2.61
C GLN A 57 4.08 7.31 2.48
N SER A 58 2.88 7.58 1.97
CA SER A 58 1.82 6.59 1.81
C SER A 58 2.17 5.53 0.77
N ASP A 59 2.75 5.95 -0.35
CA ASP A 59 2.95 5.14 -1.56
C ASP A 59 4.42 4.77 -1.79
N ARG A 60 5.26 4.93 -0.76
CA ARG A 60 6.67 4.55 -0.85
C ARG A 60 6.79 3.06 -1.21
N PRO A 61 7.53 2.71 -2.28
CA PRO A 61 7.80 1.32 -2.59
C PRO A 61 8.56 0.66 -1.43
N GLY A 62 8.18 -0.57 -1.08
CA GLY A 62 8.86 -1.37 -0.06
C GLY A 62 10.26 -1.85 -0.45
N THR A 63 10.88 -1.24 -1.47
CA THR A 63 12.23 -1.58 -1.90
C THR A 63 13.25 -0.75 -1.12
N PRO A 64 14.33 -1.38 -0.59
CA PRO A 64 15.29 -0.69 0.30
C PRO A 64 16.10 0.41 -0.40
N ASN A 65 16.03 0.43 -1.74
CA ASN A 65 16.80 1.32 -2.59
C ASN A 65 16.18 2.71 -2.71
N VAL A 66 14.90 2.90 -2.34
CA VAL A 66 14.25 4.22 -2.38
C VAL A 66 14.85 5.15 -1.33
N LYS A 67 15.50 6.23 -1.77
CA LYS A 67 16.11 7.25 -0.91
C LYS A 67 15.47 8.63 -1.04
N LYS A 68 14.88 8.97 -2.20
CA LYS A 68 14.26 10.28 -2.43
C LYS A 68 12.92 10.13 -3.13
N GLY A 69 12.03 11.10 -2.92
CA GLY A 69 10.86 11.34 -3.74
C GLY A 69 11.14 12.56 -4.62
N ALA A 70 10.68 12.57 -5.87
CA ALA A 70 10.83 13.70 -6.76
C ALA A 70 9.49 14.08 -7.39
N ILE A 71 9.24 15.38 -7.48
CA ILE A 71 8.09 15.95 -8.18
C ILE A 71 8.65 16.62 -9.44
N ILE A 72 8.21 16.14 -10.59
CA ILE A 72 8.51 16.67 -11.91
C ILE A 72 7.31 17.52 -12.33
N ARG A 73 7.54 18.79 -12.65
CA ARG A 73 6.51 19.73 -13.11
C ARG A 73 6.66 19.97 -14.62
N GLN A 74 5.56 19.84 -15.34
CA GLN A 74 5.47 20.16 -16.77
C GLN A 74 4.18 20.93 -17.06
N GLU A 75 4.18 21.73 -18.12
CA GLU A 75 3.00 22.43 -18.59
C GLU A 75 1.98 21.44 -19.17
N HIS A 76 0.69 21.66 -18.88
CA HIS A 76 -0.42 20.88 -19.40
C HIS A 76 -1.58 21.80 -19.82
N PRO A 77 -2.35 21.49 -20.88
CA PRO A 77 -3.46 22.36 -21.31
C PRO A 77 -4.51 22.67 -20.22
N GLU A 78 -4.66 21.76 -19.26
CA GLU A 78 -5.61 21.89 -18.15
C GLU A 78 -4.97 22.43 -16.85
N GLY A 79 -3.66 22.71 -16.83
CA GLY A 79 -2.97 23.17 -15.63
C GLY A 79 -1.50 22.75 -15.62
N GLN A 80 -1.07 22.15 -14.51
CA GLN A 80 0.30 21.67 -14.32
C GLN A 80 0.30 20.15 -14.21
N PHE A 81 1.02 19.48 -15.11
CA PHE A 81 1.28 18.06 -14.99
C PHE A 81 2.35 17.83 -13.92
N LEU A 82 2.07 16.95 -12.97
CA LEU A 82 2.98 16.54 -11.91
C LEU A 82 3.27 15.04 -12.01
N GLY A 83 4.53 14.71 -12.27
CA GLY A 83 5.07 13.37 -12.12
C GLY A 83 5.67 13.20 -10.72
N GLN A 84 5.05 12.40 -9.87
CA GLN A 84 5.60 12.11 -8.54
C GLN A 84 6.27 10.75 -8.57
N VAL A 85 7.60 10.71 -8.47
CA VAL A 85 8.43 9.51 -8.68
C VAL A 85 9.39 9.25 -7.53
N PHE A 86 9.90 8.03 -7.43
CA PHE A 86 10.90 7.65 -6.42
C PHE A 86 12.29 7.51 -7.03
N LEU A 87 13.31 7.97 -6.31
CA LEU A 87 14.71 7.89 -6.71
C LEU A 87 15.53 7.03 -5.75
N ASP A 88 16.55 6.37 -6.30
CA ASP A 88 17.54 5.62 -5.52
C ASP A 88 18.64 6.51 -4.93
N GLY A 89 19.64 5.91 -4.28
CA GLY A 89 20.78 6.62 -3.70
C GLY A 89 21.69 7.32 -4.72
N ASN A 90 21.55 6.99 -6.01
CA ASN A 90 22.31 7.56 -7.12
C ASN A 90 21.45 8.51 -7.97
N ASN A 91 20.27 8.93 -7.48
CA ASN A 91 19.32 9.77 -8.22
C ASN A 91 18.81 9.13 -9.52
N ASN A 92 18.69 7.80 -9.59
CA ASN A 92 18.01 7.12 -10.70
C ASN A 92 16.56 6.83 -10.35
N LEU A 93 15.69 6.81 -11.36
CA LEU A 93 14.30 6.37 -11.19
C LEU A 93 14.24 4.93 -10.68
N VAL A 94 13.48 4.71 -9.62
CA VAL A 94 13.19 3.36 -9.12
C VAL A 94 12.03 2.81 -9.94
N CYS A 95 12.29 1.76 -10.73
CA CYS A 95 11.29 1.14 -11.60
C CYS A 95 10.75 -0.20 -11.07
N ARG A 96 9.53 -0.52 -11.48
CA ARG A 96 8.93 -1.85 -11.38
C ARG A 96 9.65 -2.83 -12.34
N SER A 97 9.33 -4.12 -12.22
CA SER A 97 9.88 -5.17 -13.11
C SER A 97 9.56 -4.96 -14.59
N ASN A 98 8.55 -4.13 -14.91
CA ASN A 98 8.16 -3.75 -16.28
C ASN A 98 8.82 -2.44 -16.76
N GLU A 99 9.88 -1.97 -16.10
CA GLU A 99 10.61 -0.73 -16.41
C GLU A 99 9.80 0.57 -16.24
N ILE A 100 8.58 0.51 -15.70
CA ILE A 100 7.79 1.70 -15.38
C ILE A 100 8.22 2.22 -14.00
N PRO A 101 8.54 3.53 -13.86
CA PRO A 101 8.89 4.10 -12.56
C PRO A 101 7.76 3.92 -11.55
N TYR A 102 8.12 3.62 -10.30
CA TYR A 102 7.20 3.78 -9.19
C TYR A 102 6.86 5.26 -9.05
N GLY A 103 5.59 5.53 -8.83
CA GLY A 103 5.09 6.89 -8.85
C GLY A 103 3.64 6.97 -9.28
N ARG A 104 3.17 8.20 -9.35
CA ARG A 104 1.87 8.58 -9.93
C ARG A 104 2.03 9.79 -10.84
N GLN A 105 1.01 9.99 -11.66
CA GLN A 105 0.88 11.14 -12.53
C GLN A 105 -0.45 11.80 -12.24
N LEU A 106 -0.45 13.13 -12.16
CA LEU A 106 -1.66 13.90 -11.99
C LEU A 106 -1.54 15.25 -12.70
N VAL A 107 -2.67 15.86 -13.00
CA VAL A 107 -2.79 17.21 -13.54
C VAL A 107 -3.50 18.04 -12.49
N ALA A 108 -2.82 19.07 -11.97
CA ALA A 108 -3.41 20.00 -11.02
C ALA A 108 -3.70 21.33 -11.72
N LYS A 109 -4.96 21.79 -11.68
CA LYS A 109 -5.34 23.10 -12.25
C LYS A 109 -4.68 24.24 -11.48
N LYS A 110 -4.46 24.05 -10.18
CA LYS A 110 -3.77 24.99 -9.29
C LYS A 110 -2.79 24.26 -8.37
N LEU A 111 -1.68 24.91 -8.08
CA LEU A 111 -0.73 24.51 -7.05
C LEU A 111 -0.90 25.45 -5.87
N ASP A 112 -0.86 24.93 -4.66
CA ASP A 112 -0.86 25.82 -3.50
C ASP A 112 0.39 26.71 -3.47
N LYS A 113 0.31 27.80 -2.70
CA LYS A 113 1.39 28.80 -2.65
C LYS A 113 2.73 28.19 -2.21
N LYS A 114 2.68 27.23 -1.28
CA LYS A 114 3.87 26.61 -0.69
C LYS A 114 4.58 25.68 -1.67
N LEU A 115 3.83 24.93 -2.46
CA LEU A 115 4.35 24.07 -3.51
C LEU A 115 4.95 24.91 -4.65
N ILE A 116 4.31 26.05 -5.00
CA ILE A 116 4.90 27.03 -5.94
C ILE A 116 6.22 27.58 -5.39
N GLU A 117 6.27 27.99 -4.13
CA GLU A 117 7.50 28.53 -3.52
C GLU A 117 8.63 27.50 -3.47
N VAL A 118 8.31 26.21 -3.23
CA VAL A 118 9.32 25.14 -3.17
C VAL A 118 9.77 24.68 -4.56
N LEU A 119 8.85 24.56 -5.52
CA LEU A 119 9.18 24.25 -6.91
C LEU A 119 9.95 25.40 -7.58
N GLY A 120 9.62 26.64 -7.21
CA GLY A 120 10.11 27.84 -7.87
C GLY A 120 9.89 27.78 -9.38
N ASP A 121 10.92 28.15 -10.14
CA ASP A 121 10.95 28.05 -11.60
C ASP A 121 11.48 26.69 -12.09
N GLY A 122 11.81 25.76 -11.17
CA GLY A 122 12.39 24.47 -11.50
C GLY A 122 11.39 23.48 -12.10
N GLU A 123 11.88 22.59 -12.96
CA GLU A 123 11.11 21.48 -13.53
C GLU A 123 11.05 20.27 -12.59
N LEU A 124 11.91 20.25 -11.56
CA LEU A 124 12.02 19.12 -10.64
C LEU A 124 12.44 19.58 -9.25
N ILE A 125 11.76 19.04 -8.24
CA ILE A 125 12.25 19.05 -6.85
C ILE A 125 12.41 17.63 -6.34
N ALA A 126 13.41 17.40 -5.50
CA ALA A 126 13.59 16.15 -4.79
C ALA A 126 13.60 16.37 -3.29
N VAL A 127 12.97 15.45 -2.58
CA VAL A 127 12.88 15.41 -1.12
C VAL A 127 13.53 14.13 -0.63
N ASP A 128 14.45 14.25 0.32
CA ASP A 128 15.06 13.10 0.96
C ASP A 128 14.00 12.36 1.78
N LEU A 129 13.83 11.07 1.46
CA LEU A 129 12.99 10.18 2.24
C LEU A 129 13.90 9.56 3.29
N LYS A 130 13.62 9.85 4.56
CA LYS A 130 14.34 9.21 5.67
C LYS A 130 14.37 7.70 5.41
N ALA A 131 15.50 7.06 5.72
CA ALA A 131 15.49 5.61 5.81
C ALA A 131 14.27 5.22 6.66
N GLN A 132 13.63 4.09 6.35
CA GLN A 132 12.89 3.42 7.41
C GLN A 132 13.93 3.16 8.49
N GLU A 133 14.04 4.07 9.46
CA GLU A 133 14.31 3.64 10.81
C GLU A 133 13.29 2.52 11.01
N SER A 134 13.77 1.36 11.41
CA SER A 134 12.96 0.32 12.03
C SER A 134 12.38 0.88 13.35
N GLY A 135 11.63 1.97 13.23
CA GLY A 135 10.93 2.70 14.25
C GLY A 135 9.47 2.41 13.98
N GLY A 136 8.97 1.39 14.68
CA GLY A 136 7.57 1.08 14.71
C GLY A 136 6.79 2.31 15.13
N TYR A 137 5.92 2.80 14.25
CA TYR A 137 4.71 3.44 14.72
C TYR A 137 3.73 2.33 15.06
N GLU A 138 3.91 1.82 16.27
CA GLU A 138 2.87 1.09 16.99
C GLU A 138 1.68 2.03 17.16
N PHE A 139 0.60 1.78 16.41
CA PHE A 139 -0.61 1.53 17.18
C PHE A 139 -0.30 0.23 17.93
N PRO A 140 -0.34 0.18 19.27
CA PRO A 140 -0.19 -1.07 19.96
C PRO A 140 -1.44 -1.89 19.70
N LEU A 141 -1.51 -2.49 18.52
CA LEU A 141 -2.02 -3.84 18.39
C LEU A 141 -0.85 -4.69 18.93
N PRO A 142 -1.04 -5.39 20.05
CA PRO A 142 -0.02 -6.25 20.62
C PRO A 142 0.63 -7.06 19.50
N GLN A 143 1.96 -6.98 19.37
CA GLN A 143 2.73 -7.66 18.31
C GLN A 143 2.38 -9.15 18.25
N ASP A 144 2.03 -9.68 19.41
CA ASP A 144 1.43 -10.97 19.71
C ASP A 144 0.29 -11.33 18.74
N ILE A 145 -0.61 -10.41 18.40
CA ILE A 145 -1.80 -10.65 17.56
C ILE A 145 -1.45 -10.77 16.09
N VAL A 146 -0.54 -9.94 15.59
CA VAL A 146 -0.08 -9.99 14.19
C VAL A 146 0.78 -11.24 13.98
N LEU A 147 1.59 -11.60 14.98
CA LEU A 147 2.33 -12.86 15.01
C LEU A 147 1.38 -14.06 15.12
N GLU A 148 0.38 -14.04 16.00
CA GLU A 148 -0.58 -15.13 16.21
C GLU A 148 -1.49 -15.32 14.98
N LEU A 149 -1.98 -14.24 14.36
CA LEU A 149 -2.73 -14.29 13.10
C LEU A 149 -1.86 -14.72 11.92
N GLY A 150 -0.62 -14.21 11.83
CA GLY A 150 0.33 -14.60 10.80
C GLY A 150 0.79 -16.06 10.93
N GLU A 151 0.97 -16.56 12.16
CA GLU A 151 1.28 -17.96 12.43
C GLU A 151 0.07 -18.87 12.20
N TRP A 152 -1.13 -18.43 12.55
CA TRP A 152 -2.36 -19.12 12.20
C TRP A 152 -2.54 -19.22 10.68
N LEU A 153 -2.26 -18.14 9.92
CA LEU A 153 -2.22 -18.17 8.46
C LEU A 153 -1.18 -19.16 7.93
N ARG A 154 0.06 -19.10 8.42
CA ARG A 154 1.16 -19.98 7.98
C ARG A 154 0.95 -21.46 8.32
N ASN A 155 0.30 -21.76 9.44
CA ASN A 155 0.06 -23.14 9.88
C ASN A 155 -1.13 -23.79 9.14
N VAL A 156 -2.02 -23.00 8.54
CA VAL A 156 -3.13 -23.49 7.71
C VAL A 156 -2.71 -23.58 6.24
N VAL A 157 -1.86 -22.67 5.74
CA VAL A 157 -1.29 -22.70 4.39
C VAL A 157 -0.04 -23.58 4.33
N LYS A 158 -0.22 -24.88 4.52
CA LYS A 158 0.59 -25.88 3.80
C LYS A 158 -0.24 -26.37 2.61
N LEU A 159 -0.60 -25.45 1.72
CA LEU A 159 -1.08 -25.84 0.41
C LEU A 159 0.15 -26.24 -0.41
N PRO A 160 0.19 -27.45 -0.98
CA PRO A 160 1.27 -27.80 -1.90
C PRO A 160 1.19 -26.84 -3.10
N GLU A 161 2.33 -26.27 -3.49
CA GLU A 161 2.51 -25.34 -4.62
C GLU A 161 2.06 -25.92 -5.98
N VAL A 162 1.71 -27.20 -5.99
CA VAL A 162 1.14 -27.95 -7.10
C VAL A 162 -0.05 -28.69 -6.53
N ILE A 163 -1.26 -28.51 -7.06
CA ILE A 163 -2.37 -29.44 -6.81
C ILE A 163 -1.90 -30.77 -7.43
N PRO A 164 -1.47 -31.78 -6.65
CA PRO A 164 -1.18 -33.06 -7.25
C PRO A 164 -2.50 -33.59 -7.81
N THR A 165 -2.46 -34.40 -8.84
CA THR A 165 -3.61 -35.23 -9.21
C THR A 165 -3.92 -36.13 -8.00
N ILE A 166 -4.77 -35.66 -7.09
CA ILE A 166 -5.13 -36.38 -5.87
C ILE A 166 -6.26 -37.36 -6.18
N THR A 167 -6.23 -38.49 -5.50
CA THR A 167 -7.30 -39.49 -5.61
C THR A 167 -8.60 -38.93 -5.01
N TYR A 168 -9.76 -39.47 -5.42
CA TYR A 168 -11.07 -39.06 -4.90
C TYR A 168 -11.14 -39.18 -3.37
N GLU A 169 -10.46 -40.18 -2.80
CA GLU A 169 -10.40 -40.43 -1.35
C GLU A 169 -9.56 -39.38 -0.62
N ASP A 170 -8.45 -38.92 -1.22
CA ASP A 170 -7.66 -37.80 -0.69
C ASP A 170 -8.43 -36.48 -0.77
N SER A 171 -9.22 -36.27 -1.83
CA SER A 171 -10.03 -35.04 -2.00
C SER A 171 -10.98 -34.81 -0.82
N ILE A 172 -11.58 -35.87 -0.26
CA ILE A 172 -12.51 -35.78 0.88
C ILE A 172 -11.78 -35.35 2.16
N LYS A 173 -10.50 -35.69 2.32
CA LYS A 173 -9.68 -35.30 3.47
C LYS A 173 -9.22 -33.83 3.43
N TYR A 174 -9.11 -33.26 2.23
CA TYR A 174 -8.68 -31.87 1.99
C TYR A 174 -9.83 -30.88 1.73
N VAL A 175 -11.02 -31.34 1.34
CA VAL A 175 -12.19 -30.48 1.06
C VAL A 175 -12.57 -29.58 2.24
N ASN A 176 -12.38 -30.03 3.48
CA ASN A 176 -12.65 -29.20 4.68
C ASN A 176 -11.51 -28.23 5.06
N LYS A 177 -10.45 -28.14 4.26
CA LYS A 177 -9.26 -27.30 4.53
C LYS A 177 -8.86 -26.40 3.36
N LEU A 178 -9.56 -26.48 2.24
CA LEU A 178 -9.26 -25.64 1.09
C LEU A 178 -9.94 -24.28 1.30
N PRO A 179 -9.18 -23.16 1.33
CA PRO A 179 -9.79 -21.84 1.39
C PRO A 179 -10.65 -21.63 0.15
N GLU A 180 -11.80 -20.99 0.34
CA GLU A 180 -12.70 -20.62 -0.74
C GLU A 180 -11.93 -19.76 -1.77
N VAL A 181 -12.00 -20.09 -3.06
CA VAL A 181 -11.33 -19.32 -4.12
C VAL A 181 -12.37 -18.47 -4.83
N ILE A 182 -12.24 -17.15 -4.71
CA ILE A 182 -13.18 -16.17 -5.27
C ILE A 182 -12.45 -15.37 -6.35
N PRO A 183 -12.98 -15.23 -7.58
CA PRO A 183 -12.29 -14.50 -8.66
C PRO A 183 -12.02 -13.03 -8.33
N ILE A 184 -13.03 -12.32 -7.82
CA ILE A 184 -12.96 -10.93 -7.38
C ILE A 184 -13.78 -10.84 -6.09
N ILE A 185 -13.20 -10.27 -5.03
CA ILE A 185 -13.94 -9.94 -3.81
C ILE A 185 -14.13 -8.44 -3.73
N THR A 186 -15.34 -8.01 -3.37
CA THR A 186 -15.67 -6.59 -3.23
C THR A 186 -15.66 -6.13 -1.77
N TYR A 187 -15.58 -4.82 -1.54
CA TYR A 187 -15.77 -4.25 -0.21
C TYR A 187 -17.13 -4.63 0.36
N GLU A 188 -18.18 -4.61 -0.46
CA GLU A 188 -19.52 -5.05 -0.08
C GLU A 188 -19.53 -6.50 0.40
N ASP A 189 -18.85 -7.43 -0.29
CA ASP A 189 -18.75 -8.84 0.13
C ASP A 189 -18.05 -8.98 1.49
N VAL A 190 -17.02 -8.18 1.73
CA VAL A 190 -16.27 -8.16 2.98
C VAL A 190 -17.14 -7.69 4.14
N ILE A 191 -17.85 -6.57 3.95
CA ILE A 191 -18.74 -6.00 4.98
C ILE A 191 -19.94 -6.89 5.23
N LYS A 192 -20.56 -7.42 4.16
CA LYS A 192 -21.69 -8.34 4.25
C LYS A 192 -21.36 -9.51 5.16
N TYR A 193 -20.20 -10.15 4.99
CA TYR A 193 -19.75 -11.23 5.87
C TYR A 193 -19.71 -10.84 7.35
N PHE A 194 -19.16 -9.66 7.69
CA PHE A 194 -19.11 -9.21 9.09
C PHE A 194 -20.49 -8.91 9.70
N ILE A 195 -21.52 -8.71 8.87
CA ILE A 195 -22.89 -8.45 9.30
C ILE A 195 -23.70 -9.75 9.36
N THR A 196 -23.68 -10.54 8.28
CA THR A 196 -24.55 -11.71 8.10
C THR A 196 -24.04 -12.94 8.85
N ASP A 197 -22.72 -13.11 8.89
CA ASP A 197 -22.08 -14.30 9.43
C ASP A 197 -21.42 -14.04 10.79
N ARG A 198 -21.77 -12.92 11.43
CA ARG A 198 -21.31 -12.58 12.77
C ARG A 198 -21.73 -13.66 13.77
N PRO A 199 -20.78 -14.32 14.46
CA PRO A 199 -21.11 -15.27 15.51
C PRO A 199 -21.88 -14.61 16.65
N ASN A 200 -22.81 -15.35 17.25
CA ASN A 200 -23.54 -14.91 18.45
C ASN A 200 -22.66 -15.04 19.71
N ASP A 201 -21.53 -14.32 19.72
CA ASP A 201 -20.62 -14.22 20.85
C ASP A 201 -20.53 -12.76 21.31
N SER A 202 -20.99 -12.52 22.54
CA SER A 202 -21.05 -11.17 23.15
C SER A 202 -19.69 -10.47 23.31
N ARG A 203 -18.58 -11.22 23.19
CA ARG A 203 -17.22 -10.68 23.22
C ARG A 203 -16.85 -9.96 21.93
N ILE A 204 -17.46 -10.34 20.80
CA ILE A 204 -17.18 -9.75 19.49
C ILE A 204 -17.64 -8.30 19.47
N ARG A 205 -16.73 -7.39 19.12
CA ARG A 205 -16.97 -5.96 18.99
C ARG A 205 -16.55 -5.39 17.65
N LYS A 206 -15.61 -6.02 16.97
CA LYS A 206 -15.02 -5.52 15.71
C LYS A 206 -14.79 -6.67 14.73
N GLY A 207 -14.69 -6.36 13.45
CA GLY A 207 -14.13 -7.21 12.41
C GLY A 207 -12.71 -6.78 12.05
N ALA A 208 -11.91 -7.70 11.55
CA ALA A 208 -10.61 -7.41 10.96
C ALA A 208 -10.41 -8.23 9.69
N ILE A 209 -9.79 -7.63 8.69
CA ILE A 209 -9.40 -8.31 7.48
C ILE A 209 -7.89 -8.17 7.25
N LEU A 210 -7.22 -9.31 7.15
CA LEU A 210 -5.80 -9.45 6.91
C LEU A 210 -5.58 -9.91 5.46
N ARG A 211 -4.66 -9.26 4.76
CA ARG A 211 -4.28 -9.53 3.37
C ARG A 211 -2.83 -9.95 3.31
N GLU A 212 -2.61 -11.12 2.72
CA GLU A 212 -1.29 -11.61 2.31
C GLU A 212 -1.28 -11.91 0.81
N HIS A 213 -0.08 -11.92 0.24
CA HIS A 213 0.10 -12.31 -1.15
C HIS A 213 -0.08 -13.82 -1.29
N HIS A 214 -0.77 -14.26 -2.35
CA HIS A 214 -0.94 -15.65 -2.70
C HIS A 214 -0.55 -15.84 -4.18
N PRO A 215 0.01 -16.98 -4.61
CA PRO A 215 0.34 -17.21 -6.03
C PRO A 215 -0.84 -17.03 -7.00
N GLN A 216 -2.07 -17.18 -6.49
CA GLN A 216 -3.31 -17.02 -7.26
C GLN A 216 -4.01 -15.66 -7.02
N GLY A 217 -3.37 -14.70 -6.36
CA GLY A 217 -3.93 -13.40 -6.02
C GLY A 217 -3.62 -12.98 -4.59
N TYR A 218 -4.65 -12.95 -3.74
CA TYR A 218 -4.56 -12.51 -2.36
C TYR A 218 -5.15 -13.56 -1.42
N HIS A 219 -4.40 -13.92 -0.37
CA HIS A 219 -4.96 -14.70 0.73
C HIS A 219 -5.54 -13.72 1.76
N LEU A 220 -6.84 -13.85 2.01
CA LEU A 220 -7.56 -13.01 2.95
C LEU A 220 -8.00 -13.83 4.16
N ALA A 221 -7.75 -13.30 5.35
CA ALA A 221 -8.36 -13.77 6.59
C ALA A 221 -9.29 -12.69 7.14
N GLN A 222 -10.57 -13.01 7.27
CA GLN A 222 -11.55 -12.19 7.95
C GLN A 222 -11.80 -12.78 9.33
N VAL A 223 -11.53 -12.02 10.39
CA VAL A 223 -11.63 -12.47 11.78
C VAL A 223 -12.44 -11.51 12.63
N PHE A 224 -13.02 -12.00 13.72
CA PHE A 224 -13.75 -11.19 14.68
C PHE A 224 -12.89 -10.91 15.92
N MET A 225 -12.96 -9.68 16.43
CA MET A 225 -12.15 -9.20 17.55
C MET A 225 -13.00 -8.65 18.70
N ASP A 226 -12.43 -8.65 19.90
CA ASP A 226 -13.04 -8.09 21.11
C ASP A 226 -12.75 -6.58 21.26
N LYS A 227 -13.22 -6.00 22.38
CA LYS A 227 -12.99 -4.57 22.70
C LYS A 227 -11.51 -4.18 22.88
N ASN A 228 -10.64 -5.15 23.12
CA ASN A 228 -9.21 -4.96 23.32
C ASN A 228 -8.40 -5.27 22.04
N ASN A 229 -9.09 -5.38 20.89
CA ASN A 229 -8.54 -5.78 19.60
C ASN A 229 -7.95 -7.20 19.57
N GLN A 230 -8.35 -8.09 20.48
CA GLN A 230 -7.93 -9.49 20.50
C GLN A 230 -8.84 -10.36 19.65
N VAL A 231 -8.27 -11.33 18.92
CA VAL A 231 -9.06 -12.28 18.13
C VAL A 231 -9.93 -13.12 19.05
N VAL A 232 -11.23 -13.16 18.77
CA VAL A 232 -12.16 -13.97 19.57
C VAL A 232 -12.08 -15.41 19.09
N LEU A 233 -11.71 -16.30 20.02
CA LEU A 233 -11.65 -17.74 19.78
C LEU A 233 -12.97 -18.41 20.21
N SER A 234 -13.38 -19.40 19.43
CA SER A 234 -14.43 -20.36 19.80
C SER A 234 -13.99 -21.24 20.98
N SER A 235 -14.93 -22.01 21.55
CA SER A 235 -14.65 -22.98 22.61
C SER A 235 -13.55 -23.99 22.26
N ASN A 236 -13.36 -24.26 20.97
CA ASN A 236 -12.35 -25.19 20.45
C ASN A 236 -11.00 -24.50 20.16
N ARG A 237 -10.81 -23.25 20.63
CA ARG A 237 -9.63 -22.41 20.39
C ARG A 237 -9.37 -22.09 18.91
N VAL A 238 -10.38 -22.22 18.06
CA VAL A 238 -10.31 -21.80 16.66
C VAL A 238 -10.83 -20.36 16.57
N PRO A 239 -10.10 -19.43 15.91
CA PRO A 239 -10.58 -18.08 15.65
C PRO A 239 -11.96 -18.07 14.98
N TYR A 240 -12.84 -17.19 15.43
CA TYR A 240 -14.05 -16.88 14.68
C TYR A 240 -13.66 -16.08 13.43
N GLY A 241 -14.04 -16.60 12.26
CA GLY A 241 -13.70 -15.99 10.99
C GLY A 241 -13.71 -16.97 9.82
N ARG A 242 -13.18 -16.53 8.69
CA ARG A 242 -12.94 -17.34 7.50
C ARG A 242 -11.62 -16.99 6.83
N GLN A 243 -11.15 -17.90 6.00
CA GLN A 243 -10.02 -17.70 5.09
C GLN A 243 -10.49 -17.94 3.66
N LEU A 244 -10.01 -17.13 2.73
CA LEU A 244 -10.32 -17.26 1.30
C LEU A 244 -9.18 -16.73 0.44
N VAL A 245 -9.06 -17.24 -0.77
CA VAL A 245 -8.13 -16.74 -1.80
C VAL A 245 -8.93 -15.93 -2.80
N ALA A 246 -8.68 -14.63 -2.86
CA ALA A 246 -9.27 -13.74 -3.85
C ALA A 246 -8.31 -13.59 -5.04
N GLY A 247 -8.77 -13.85 -6.26
CA GLY A 247 -7.98 -13.61 -7.46
C GLY A 247 -7.61 -12.14 -7.61
N GLN A 248 -8.58 -11.27 -7.33
CA GLN A 248 -8.45 -9.81 -7.31
C GLN A 248 -9.26 -9.22 -6.17
N LEU A 249 -8.87 -8.03 -5.74
CA LEU A 249 -9.66 -7.17 -4.87
C LEU A 249 -10.28 -6.07 -5.75
N ASP A 250 -11.49 -5.63 -5.44
CA ASP A 250 -12.05 -4.45 -6.09
C ASP A 250 -11.28 -3.18 -5.72
N GLU A 251 -11.56 -2.11 -6.47
CA GLU A 251 -10.85 -0.83 -6.31
C GLU A 251 -11.03 -0.25 -4.89
N GLU A 252 -12.22 -0.37 -4.31
CA GLU A 252 -12.51 0.09 -2.95
C GLU A 252 -11.69 -0.67 -1.91
N LEU A 253 -11.60 -2.01 -1.97
CA LEU A 253 -10.73 -2.76 -1.06
C LEU A 253 -9.25 -2.45 -1.29
N LEU A 254 -8.82 -2.29 -2.54
CA LEU A 254 -7.43 -1.91 -2.85
C LEU A 254 -7.09 -0.55 -2.24
N GLU A 255 -7.99 0.41 -2.34
CA GLU A 255 -7.85 1.75 -1.76
C GLU A 255 -7.82 1.70 -0.23
N ILE A 256 -8.75 0.99 0.40
CA ILE A 256 -8.83 0.88 1.86
C ILE A 256 -7.61 0.14 2.43
N PHE A 257 -7.16 -0.92 1.76
CA PHE A 257 -5.94 -1.61 2.18
C PHE A 257 -4.72 -0.73 1.96
N GLY A 258 -4.62 -0.05 0.82
CA GLY A 258 -3.40 0.61 0.37
C GLY A 258 -2.21 -0.33 0.53
N ASN A 259 -1.22 0.11 1.33
CA ASN A 259 -0.03 -0.68 1.69
C ASN A 259 -0.15 -1.45 3.00
N LYS A 260 -1.28 -1.34 3.69
CA LYS A 260 -1.54 -2.10 4.91
C LYS A 260 -1.84 -3.55 4.54
N LYS A 261 -1.50 -4.42 5.48
CA LYS A 261 -1.93 -5.81 5.45
C LYS A 261 -3.22 -6.00 6.25
N LEU A 262 -3.56 -5.10 7.17
CA LEU A 262 -4.68 -5.26 8.09
C LEU A 262 -5.58 -4.04 8.03
N ILE A 263 -6.89 -4.28 7.93
CA ILE A 263 -7.94 -3.29 8.13
C ILE A 263 -8.80 -3.77 9.31
N ILE A 264 -9.24 -2.84 10.14
CA ILE A 264 -10.20 -3.08 11.23
C ILE A 264 -11.51 -2.37 10.86
N VAL A 265 -12.63 -3.07 11.05
CA VAL A 265 -13.99 -2.61 10.78
C VAL A 265 -14.75 -2.62 12.12
N GLU A 266 -15.39 -1.51 12.46
CA GLU A 266 -16.14 -1.34 13.73
C GLU A 266 -17.65 -1.26 13.50
#